data_AF-A0AAJ1RZT8-F1
#
_entry.id   AF-A0AAJ1RZT8-F1
#
_cell.length_a   1.000
_cell.length_b   1.000
_cell.length_c   1.000
_cell.angle_alpha   90.00
_cell.angle_beta   90.00
_cell.angle_gamma   90.00
#
_symmetry.space_group_name_H-M   'P 1'
#
loop_
_entity.id
_entity.type
_entity.pdbx_description
1 polymer ?
#
loop_
_entity_poly.entity_id
_entity_poly.type
_entity_poly.pdbx_seq_one_letter_code
_entity_poly.pdbx_strand_id
1 'polypeptide(L)'
;MTDDATADVVRGYLLTIASRLQQRVDQISFTICTALVAEIPELCGEDRTFEMLDAGVAANLDTIFQALLHDTPVDQTAVPELATDFARRLARHGVPVNTLVRAYRLGQRQMTEQVFTELHSLQIEPTMQVSVIEAITTFVFEYVDWVSQHLVGAHETEHVQMLEHQNSIRTMRVRDLLSDDTTVSVDTASAAIDYPLHLQHLALIVWHTADDDLAQLQRFADGLAAAVGASARPFSPPSTAPAPGFGCRSDPHPVNSPPRSAITPTRNRSH
;
A
#
# COMPACT_ATOMS: atom_id res chain seq x y z
N MET A 1 -15.01 -46.32 17.59
CA MET A 1 -13.89 -47.00 16.89
C MET A 1 -13.93 -46.80 15.37
N THR A 2 -14.99 -46.18 14.80
CA THR A 2 -15.15 -45.94 13.37
C THR A 2 -14.73 -44.54 12.91
N ASP A 3 -14.89 -43.52 13.75
CA ASP A 3 -14.64 -42.12 13.37
C ASP A 3 -13.13 -41.82 13.21
N ASP A 4 -12.31 -42.33 14.14
CA ASP A 4 -10.85 -42.18 14.16
C ASP A 4 -10.19 -42.89 12.96
N ALA A 5 -10.64 -44.11 12.64
CA ALA A 5 -10.16 -44.84 11.47
C ALA A 5 -10.56 -44.17 10.13
N THR A 6 -11.71 -43.47 10.12
CA THR A 6 -12.17 -42.70 8.96
C THR A 6 -11.30 -41.45 8.79
N ALA A 7 -11.00 -40.75 9.88
CA ALA A 7 -10.11 -39.59 9.91
C ALA A 7 -8.69 -39.94 9.44
N ASP A 8 -8.13 -41.07 9.87
CA ASP A 8 -6.82 -41.55 9.44
C ASP A 8 -6.77 -41.81 7.92
N VAL A 9 -7.82 -42.41 7.37
CA VAL A 9 -7.92 -42.67 5.92
C VAL A 9 -8.03 -41.37 5.14
N VAL A 10 -8.85 -40.41 5.60
CA VAL A 10 -8.96 -39.07 4.99
C VAL A 10 -7.60 -38.39 5.00
N ARG A 11 -6.91 -38.39 6.15
CA ARG A 11 -5.57 -37.84 6.29
C ARG A 11 -4.58 -38.47 5.30
N GLY A 12 -4.62 -39.80 5.13
CA GLY A 12 -3.80 -40.51 4.15
C GLY A 12 -4.01 -40.02 2.71
N TYR A 13 -5.26 -39.75 2.31
CA TYR A 13 -5.55 -39.15 1.01
C TYR A 13 -5.04 -37.71 0.89
N LEU A 14 -5.24 -36.88 1.92
CA LEU A 14 -4.74 -35.50 1.95
C LEU A 14 -3.23 -35.44 1.75
N LEU A 15 -2.48 -36.27 2.48
CA LEU A 15 -1.02 -36.37 2.35
C LEU A 15 -0.59 -36.86 0.96
N THR A 16 -1.33 -37.81 0.39
CA THR A 16 -1.06 -38.31 -0.97
C THR A 16 -1.26 -37.21 -2.02
N ILE A 17 -2.36 -36.44 -1.93
CA ILE A 17 -2.64 -35.34 -2.84
C ILE A 17 -1.58 -34.25 -2.68
N ALA A 18 -1.28 -33.83 -1.45
CA ALA A 18 -0.26 -32.83 -1.15
C ALA A 18 1.11 -33.22 -1.73
N SER A 19 1.53 -34.47 -1.53
CA SER A 19 2.81 -34.97 -2.04
C SER A 19 2.88 -34.97 -3.57
N ARG A 20 1.81 -35.39 -4.25
CA ARG A 20 1.75 -35.40 -5.72
C ARG A 20 1.69 -34.00 -6.33
N LEU A 21 1.03 -33.06 -5.66
CA LEU A 21 1.00 -31.67 -6.11
C LEU A 21 2.35 -30.99 -5.84
N GLN A 22 2.97 -31.25 -4.69
CA GLN A 22 4.30 -30.74 -4.35
C GLN A 22 5.36 -31.14 -5.38
N GLN A 23 5.32 -32.38 -5.89
CA GLN A 23 6.24 -32.86 -6.93
C GLN A 23 6.11 -32.12 -8.28
N ARG A 24 5.05 -31.33 -8.46
CA ARG A 24 4.75 -30.59 -9.70
C ARG A 24 4.57 -29.08 -9.46
N VAL A 25 5.10 -28.55 -8.35
CA VAL A 25 4.94 -27.13 -7.99
C VAL A 25 5.35 -26.21 -9.12
N ASP A 26 6.49 -26.43 -9.76
CA ASP A 26 6.95 -25.58 -10.88
C ASP A 26 5.94 -25.55 -12.03
N GLN A 27 5.40 -26.72 -12.41
CA GLN A 27 4.42 -26.83 -13.48
C GLN A 27 3.08 -26.17 -13.11
N ILE A 28 2.65 -26.35 -11.86
CA ILE A 28 1.40 -25.74 -11.35
C ILE A 28 1.58 -24.22 -11.27
N SER A 29 2.70 -23.74 -10.72
CA SER A 29 3.05 -22.33 -10.63
C SER A 29 3.03 -21.68 -12.01
N PHE A 30 3.74 -22.24 -12.98
CA PHE A 30 3.75 -21.72 -14.34
C PHE A 30 2.35 -21.63 -14.96
N THR A 31 1.52 -22.65 -14.74
CA THR A 31 0.12 -22.69 -15.22
C THR A 31 -0.72 -21.58 -14.58
N ILE A 32 -0.63 -21.43 -13.26
CA ILE A 32 -1.31 -20.37 -12.50
C ILE A 32 -0.84 -19.00 -12.99
N CYS A 33 0.46 -18.75 -13.05
CA CYS A 33 1.05 -17.49 -13.49
C CYS A 33 0.62 -17.11 -14.90
N THR A 34 0.63 -18.07 -15.83
CA THR A 34 0.16 -17.84 -17.20
C THR A 34 -1.30 -17.38 -17.23
N ALA A 35 -2.18 -18.03 -16.45
CA ALA A 35 -3.59 -17.62 -16.34
C ALA A 35 -3.75 -16.25 -15.67
N LEU A 36 -3.00 -15.99 -14.59
CA LEU A 36 -3.01 -14.72 -13.88
C LEU A 36 -2.64 -13.55 -14.80
N VAL A 37 -1.56 -13.69 -15.57
CA VAL A 37 -1.09 -12.63 -16.48
C VAL A 37 -2.05 -12.43 -17.65
N ALA A 38 -2.67 -13.50 -18.16
CA ALA A 38 -3.64 -13.39 -19.23
C ALA A 38 -4.93 -12.66 -18.80
N GLU A 39 -5.40 -12.87 -17.57
CA GLU A 39 -6.62 -12.26 -17.06
C GLU A 39 -6.39 -10.93 -16.33
N ILE A 40 -5.19 -10.71 -15.79
CA ILE A 40 -4.82 -9.53 -14.98
C ILE A 40 -3.46 -8.99 -15.49
N PRO A 41 -3.46 -8.31 -16.64
CA PRO A 41 -2.24 -7.74 -17.21
C PRO A 41 -1.51 -6.80 -16.25
N GLU A 42 -2.23 -6.14 -15.33
CA GLU A 42 -1.67 -5.21 -14.34
C GLU A 42 -0.72 -5.88 -13.34
N LEU A 43 -0.72 -7.22 -13.25
CA LEU A 43 0.26 -7.96 -12.46
C LEU A 43 1.66 -7.93 -13.09
N CYS A 44 1.76 -7.65 -14.39
CA CYS A 44 3.01 -7.55 -15.13
C CYS A 44 3.26 -6.12 -15.63
N GLY A 45 4.37 -5.53 -15.20
CA GLY A 45 4.88 -4.27 -15.75
C GLY A 45 5.83 -4.49 -16.93
N GLU A 46 6.57 -3.45 -17.32
CA GLU A 46 7.51 -3.45 -18.46
C GLU A 46 8.77 -4.32 -18.25
N ASP A 47 9.08 -4.70 -17.01
CA ASP A 47 10.26 -5.50 -16.64
C ASP A 47 9.93 -6.95 -16.22
N ARG A 48 10.96 -7.77 -15.97
CA ARG A 48 10.94 -9.20 -15.52
C ARG A 48 9.97 -9.51 -14.36
N THR A 49 8.69 -9.39 -14.61
CA THR A 49 7.63 -9.48 -13.61
C THR A 49 7.06 -10.88 -13.52
N PHE A 50 7.10 -11.60 -14.64
CA PHE A 50 6.70 -13.00 -14.68
C PHE A 50 7.59 -13.87 -13.77
N GLU A 51 8.92 -13.73 -13.83
CA GLU A 51 9.84 -14.51 -12.99
C GLU A 51 9.59 -14.30 -11.49
N MET A 52 9.30 -13.05 -11.09
CA MET A 52 9.03 -12.72 -9.69
C MET A 52 7.64 -13.20 -9.24
N LEU A 53 6.63 -13.07 -10.11
CA LEU A 53 5.30 -13.62 -9.87
C LEU A 53 5.38 -15.15 -9.72
N ASP A 54 6.08 -15.81 -10.62
CA ASP A 54 6.26 -17.26 -10.62
C ASP A 54 7.00 -17.76 -9.38
N ALA A 55 8.11 -17.11 -9.01
CA ALA A 55 8.79 -17.42 -7.75
C ALA A 55 7.91 -17.22 -6.52
N GLY A 56 7.07 -16.17 -6.50
CA GLY A 56 6.11 -15.92 -5.42
C GLY A 56 5.00 -16.95 -5.36
N VAL A 57 4.44 -17.35 -6.50
CA VAL A 57 3.40 -18.38 -6.60
C VAL A 57 3.95 -19.75 -6.20
N ALA A 58 5.12 -20.15 -6.72
CA ALA A 58 5.79 -21.40 -6.37
C ALA A 58 6.07 -21.47 -4.86
N ALA A 59 6.64 -20.42 -4.27
CA ALA A 59 6.88 -20.37 -2.83
C ALA A 59 5.58 -20.49 -2.01
N ASN A 60 4.50 -19.87 -2.47
CA ASN A 60 3.20 -19.96 -1.80
C ASN A 60 2.59 -21.37 -1.89
N LEU A 61 2.74 -22.04 -3.05
CA LEU A 61 2.34 -23.44 -3.25
C LEU A 61 3.17 -24.40 -2.39
N ASP A 62 4.48 -24.20 -2.32
CA ASP A 62 5.35 -25.00 -1.46
C ASP A 62 4.91 -24.87 0.00
N THR A 63 4.68 -23.65 0.48
CA THR A 63 4.25 -23.40 1.85
C THR A 63 2.93 -24.10 2.19
N ILE A 64 1.89 -23.99 1.36
CA ILE A 64 0.62 -24.68 1.63
C ILE A 64 0.78 -26.20 1.64
N PHE A 65 1.55 -26.77 0.71
CA PHE A 65 1.78 -28.21 0.68
C PHE A 65 2.61 -28.69 1.87
N GLN A 66 3.63 -27.93 2.27
CA GLN A 66 4.41 -28.24 3.45
C GLN A 66 3.58 -28.18 4.72
N ALA A 67 2.70 -27.18 4.86
CA ALA A 67 1.78 -27.08 5.98
C ALA A 67 0.84 -28.30 6.03
N LEU A 68 0.29 -28.73 4.89
CA LEU A 68 -0.57 -29.91 4.83
C LEU A 68 0.18 -31.22 5.14
N LEU A 69 1.40 -31.37 4.61
CA LEU A 69 2.23 -32.57 4.83
C LEU A 69 2.69 -32.73 6.27
N HIS A 70 2.95 -31.61 6.96
CA HIS A 70 3.42 -31.58 8.34
C HIS A 70 2.31 -31.32 9.36
N ASP A 71 1.05 -31.23 8.92
CA ASP A 71 -0.10 -30.92 9.77
C ASP A 71 0.13 -29.64 10.60
N THR A 72 0.75 -28.65 9.95
CA THR A 72 1.04 -27.36 10.56
C THR A 72 -0.23 -26.51 10.51
N PRO A 73 -0.70 -26.00 11.65
CA PRO A 73 -1.81 -25.06 11.67
C PRO A 73 -1.53 -23.86 10.75
N VAL A 74 -2.54 -23.40 10.02
CA VAL A 74 -2.41 -22.31 9.03
C VAL A 74 -1.85 -21.04 9.70
N ASP A 75 -2.28 -20.73 10.91
CA ASP A 75 -1.82 -19.57 11.69
C ASP A 75 -0.38 -19.69 12.22
N GLN A 76 0.20 -20.88 12.20
CA GLN A 76 1.59 -21.17 12.56
C GLN A 76 2.50 -21.34 11.35
N THR A 77 1.94 -21.21 10.15
CA THR A 77 2.68 -21.31 8.90
C THR A 77 3.44 -20.01 8.62
N ALA A 78 4.62 -20.10 8.03
CA ALA A 78 5.38 -18.91 7.63
C ALA A 78 4.80 -18.31 6.35
N VAL A 79 4.58 -16.99 6.32
CA VAL A 79 4.20 -16.28 5.10
C VAL A 79 5.39 -16.33 4.12
N PRO A 80 5.21 -16.78 2.86
CA PRO A 80 6.32 -16.89 1.92
C PRO A 80 6.90 -15.50 1.57
N GLU A 81 8.17 -15.25 1.89
CA GLU A 81 8.80 -13.93 1.66
C GLU A 81 8.80 -13.52 0.19
N LEU A 82 8.97 -14.46 -0.74
CA LEU A 82 8.90 -14.17 -2.18
C LEU A 82 7.52 -13.66 -2.62
N ALA A 83 6.45 -14.17 -2.02
CA ALA A 83 5.10 -13.67 -2.26
C ALA A 83 4.90 -12.28 -1.60
N THR A 84 5.45 -12.07 -0.41
CA THR A 84 5.46 -10.77 0.29
C THR A 84 6.17 -9.70 -0.53
N ASP A 85 7.35 -10.01 -1.07
CA ASP A 85 8.11 -9.08 -1.91
C ASP A 85 7.37 -8.74 -3.19
N PHE A 86 6.64 -9.70 -3.78
CA PHE A 86 5.79 -9.43 -4.92
C PHE A 86 4.65 -8.45 -4.55
N ALA A 87 3.98 -8.66 -3.42
CA ALA A 87 2.95 -7.74 -2.93
C ALA A 87 3.49 -6.32 -2.67
N ARG A 88 4.66 -6.20 -2.01
CA ARG A 88 5.36 -4.91 -1.82
C ARG A 88 5.69 -4.26 -3.15
N ARG A 89 6.17 -5.03 -4.13
CA ARG A 89 6.47 -4.49 -5.46
C ARG A 89 5.22 -3.92 -6.13
N LEU A 90 4.09 -4.61 -6.08
CA LEU A 90 2.82 -4.09 -6.61
C LEU A 90 2.48 -2.73 -5.98
N ALA A 91 2.64 -2.60 -4.66
CA ALA A 91 2.44 -1.33 -3.95
C ALA A 91 3.38 -0.21 -4.44
N ARG A 92 4.68 -0.51 -4.59
CA ARG A 92 5.68 0.45 -5.11
C ARG A 92 5.37 0.96 -6.52
N HIS A 93 4.69 0.17 -7.33
CA HIS A 93 4.29 0.52 -8.70
C HIS A 93 2.87 1.10 -8.77
N GLY A 94 2.23 1.37 -7.62
CA GLY A 94 0.89 1.95 -7.56
C GLY A 94 -0.22 1.01 -8.03
N VAL A 95 0.04 -0.30 -8.09
CA VAL A 95 -0.99 -1.28 -8.45
C VAL A 95 -1.98 -1.40 -7.28
N PRO A 96 -3.29 -1.22 -7.50
CA PRO A 96 -4.28 -1.27 -6.43
C PRO A 96 -4.31 -2.62 -5.71
N VAL A 97 -4.54 -2.61 -4.39
CA VAL A 97 -4.65 -3.83 -3.57
C VAL A 97 -5.75 -4.78 -4.08
N ASN A 98 -6.81 -4.24 -4.68
CA ASN A 98 -7.88 -5.05 -5.30
C ASN A 98 -7.37 -5.95 -6.44
N THR A 99 -6.29 -5.56 -7.13
CA THR A 99 -5.64 -6.40 -8.14
C THR A 99 -5.01 -7.63 -7.51
N LEU A 100 -4.35 -7.47 -6.35
CA LEU A 100 -3.79 -8.58 -5.57
C LEU A 100 -4.89 -9.52 -5.06
N VAL A 101 -5.98 -8.97 -4.53
CA VAL A 101 -7.16 -9.76 -4.09
C VAL A 101 -7.75 -10.55 -5.27
N ARG A 102 -7.87 -9.93 -6.45
CA ARG A 102 -8.36 -10.59 -7.66
C ARG A 102 -7.41 -11.72 -8.10
N ALA A 103 -6.10 -11.52 -8.00
CA ALA A 103 -5.11 -12.54 -8.30
C ALA A 103 -5.26 -13.77 -7.38
N TYR A 104 -5.49 -13.56 -6.09
CA TYR A 104 -5.73 -14.66 -5.15
C TYR A 104 -6.97 -15.48 -5.48
N ARG A 105 -8.08 -14.82 -5.84
CA ARG A 105 -9.31 -15.53 -6.26
C ARG A 105 -9.09 -16.39 -7.51
N LEU A 106 -8.36 -15.85 -8.48
CA LEU A 106 -8.06 -16.56 -9.72
C LEU A 106 -7.07 -17.71 -9.48
N GLY A 107 -6.01 -17.48 -8.70
CA GLY A 107 -5.06 -18.50 -8.30
C GLY A 107 -5.72 -19.64 -7.52
N GLN A 108 -6.66 -19.32 -6.63
CA GLN A 108 -7.44 -20.31 -5.91
C GLN A 108 -8.30 -21.19 -6.83
N ARG A 109 -8.95 -20.59 -7.84
CA ARG A 109 -9.70 -21.36 -8.87
C ARG A 109 -8.78 -22.37 -9.55
N GLN A 110 -7.63 -21.91 -10.05
CA GLN A 110 -6.65 -22.76 -10.74
C GLN A 110 -6.12 -23.88 -9.82
N MET A 111 -5.80 -23.55 -8.57
CA MET A 111 -5.34 -24.52 -7.58
C MET A 111 -6.41 -25.59 -7.28
N THR A 112 -7.67 -25.18 -7.20
CA THR A 112 -8.80 -26.09 -6.99
C THR A 112 -8.96 -27.07 -8.16
N GLU A 113 -8.74 -26.62 -9.40
CA GLU A 113 -8.75 -27.49 -10.58
C GLU A 113 -7.64 -28.55 -10.54
N GLN A 114 -6.44 -28.20 -10.03
CA GLN A 114 -5.36 -29.18 -9.81
C GLN A 114 -5.73 -30.21 -8.75
N VAL A 115 -6.36 -29.78 -7.64
CA VAL A 115 -6.84 -30.68 -6.59
C VAL A 115 -7.90 -31.63 -7.12
N PHE A 116 -8.87 -31.15 -7.92
CA PHE A 116 -9.88 -32.03 -8.54
C PHE A 116 -9.25 -33.02 -9.52
N THR A 117 -8.24 -32.61 -10.28
CA THR A 117 -7.51 -33.53 -11.17
C THR A 117 -6.87 -34.67 -10.38
N GLU A 118 -6.27 -34.37 -9.23
CA GLU A 118 -5.72 -35.41 -8.35
C GLU A 118 -6.80 -36.31 -7.75
N LEU A 119 -7.89 -35.73 -7.27
CA LEU A 119 -9.02 -36.50 -6.72
C LEU A 119 -9.62 -37.45 -7.75
N HIS A 120 -9.70 -37.06 -9.03
CA HIS A 120 -10.14 -37.95 -10.11
C HIS A 120 -9.14 -39.07 -10.42
N SER A 121 -7.85 -38.83 -10.22
CA SER A 121 -6.80 -39.85 -10.41
C SER A 121 -6.77 -40.88 -9.28
N LEU A 122 -7.29 -40.52 -8.10
CA LEU A 122 -7.37 -41.39 -6.94
C LEU A 122 -8.67 -42.20 -7.03
N GLN A 123 -8.55 -43.52 -6.96
CA GLN A 123 -9.70 -44.41 -6.86
C GLN A 123 -10.21 -44.42 -5.40
N ILE A 124 -10.87 -43.34 -5.01
CA ILE A 124 -11.45 -43.17 -3.67
C ILE A 124 -12.84 -43.80 -3.65
N GLU A 125 -13.13 -44.60 -2.63
CA GLU A 125 -14.46 -45.15 -2.39
C GLU A 125 -15.51 -44.02 -2.29
N PRO A 126 -16.70 -44.15 -2.91
CA PRO A 126 -17.70 -43.08 -2.94
C PRO A 126 -18.13 -42.57 -1.56
N THR A 127 -18.10 -43.44 -0.55
CA THR A 127 -18.44 -43.11 0.84
C THR A 127 -17.40 -42.20 1.51
N MET A 128 -16.15 -42.21 1.03
CA MET A 128 -15.03 -41.42 1.57
C MET A 128 -14.75 -40.16 0.75
N GLN A 129 -15.17 -40.14 -0.52
CA GLN A 129 -14.84 -39.08 -1.46
C GLN A 129 -15.28 -37.70 -0.99
N VAL A 130 -16.50 -37.59 -0.44
CA VAL A 130 -17.03 -36.31 0.07
C VAL A 130 -16.18 -35.79 1.22
N SER A 131 -15.85 -36.64 2.20
CA SER A 131 -15.04 -36.23 3.35
C SER A 131 -13.62 -35.81 2.97
N VAL A 132 -13.01 -36.45 1.96
CA VAL A 132 -11.70 -36.04 1.43
C VAL A 132 -11.80 -34.67 0.75
N ILE A 133 -12.84 -34.44 -0.05
CA ILE A 133 -13.09 -33.15 -0.72
C ILE A 133 -13.31 -32.05 0.32
N GLU A 134 -14.17 -32.29 1.31
CA GLU A 134 -14.44 -31.34 2.39
C GLU A 134 -13.17 -30.98 3.15
N ALA A 135 -12.37 -31.97 3.54
CA ALA A 135 -11.14 -31.74 4.29
C ALA A 135 -10.09 -30.94 3.47
N ILE A 136 -9.83 -31.32 2.22
CA ILE A 136 -8.82 -30.63 1.41
C ILE A 136 -9.27 -29.21 1.00
N THR A 137 -10.55 -29.04 0.65
CA THR A 137 -11.06 -27.72 0.28
C THR A 137 -11.05 -26.79 1.48
N THR A 138 -11.52 -27.24 2.65
CA THR A 138 -11.48 -26.46 3.90
C THR A 138 -10.07 -25.97 4.19
N PHE A 139 -9.07 -26.86 4.15
CA PHE A 139 -7.68 -26.50 4.38
C PHE A 139 -7.17 -25.45 3.36
N VAL A 140 -7.47 -25.63 2.07
CA VAL A 140 -7.06 -24.69 1.02
C VAL A 140 -7.73 -23.33 1.20
N PHE A 141 -9.02 -23.28 1.55
CA PHE A 141 -9.73 -22.04 1.83
C PHE A 141 -9.14 -21.30 3.03
N GLU A 142 -8.91 -22.00 4.14
CA GLU A 142 -8.32 -21.43 5.35
C GLU A 142 -6.92 -20.85 5.07
N TYR A 143 -6.08 -21.60 4.38
CA TYR A 143 -4.75 -21.12 4.00
C TYR A 143 -4.80 -19.89 3.08
N VAL A 144 -5.63 -19.93 2.04
CA VAL A 144 -5.74 -18.83 1.07
C VAL A 144 -6.26 -17.56 1.74
N ASP A 145 -7.28 -17.67 2.60
CA ASP A 145 -7.79 -16.53 3.36
C ASP A 145 -6.69 -15.93 4.24
N TRP A 146 -6.03 -16.76 5.06
CA TRP A 146 -4.95 -16.33 5.94
C TRP A 146 -3.79 -15.66 5.19
N VAL A 147 -3.25 -16.29 4.14
CA VAL A 147 -2.09 -15.74 3.43
C VAL A 147 -2.46 -14.48 2.65
N SER A 148 -3.68 -14.42 2.09
CA SER A 148 -4.14 -13.24 1.37
C SER A 148 -4.25 -12.02 2.27
N GLN A 149 -4.72 -12.19 3.51
CA GLN A 149 -4.77 -11.11 4.51
C GLN A 149 -3.37 -10.57 4.85
N HIS A 150 -2.38 -11.46 5.03
CA HIS A 150 -1.00 -11.06 5.31
C HIS A 150 -0.39 -10.26 4.16
N LEU A 151 -0.62 -10.70 2.93
CA LEU A 151 -0.05 -10.05 1.74
C LEU A 151 -0.76 -8.75 1.39
N VAL A 152 -2.06 -8.64 1.66
CA VAL A 152 -2.79 -7.36 1.66
C VAL A 152 -2.17 -6.40 2.67
N GLY A 153 -1.93 -6.84 3.91
CA GLY A 153 -1.28 -6.00 4.93
C GLY A 153 0.12 -5.54 4.53
N ALA A 154 0.92 -6.42 3.91
CA ALA A 154 2.24 -6.08 3.38
C ALA A 154 2.18 -5.05 2.24
N HIS A 155 1.21 -5.21 1.32
CA HIS A 155 0.96 -4.25 0.24
C HIS A 155 0.57 -2.88 0.79
N GLU A 156 -0.40 -2.82 1.69
CA GLU A 156 -0.88 -1.56 2.26
C GLU A 156 0.20 -0.84 3.07
N THR A 157 0.96 -1.58 3.88
CA THR A 157 2.08 -1.03 4.65
C THR A 157 3.13 -0.40 3.72
N GLU A 158 3.50 -1.10 2.65
CA GLU A 158 4.46 -0.59 1.67
C GLU A 158 3.88 0.63 0.92
N HIS A 159 2.59 0.63 0.61
CA HIS A 159 1.94 1.76 -0.06
C HIS A 159 1.96 3.02 0.82
N VAL A 160 1.67 2.90 2.12
CA VAL A 160 1.78 4.02 3.06
C VAL A 160 3.22 4.53 3.15
N GLN A 161 4.20 3.63 3.30
CA GLN A 161 5.62 3.99 3.36
C GLN A 161 6.09 4.71 2.10
N MET A 162 5.61 4.27 0.92
CA MET A 162 5.92 4.93 -0.34
C MET A 162 5.40 6.38 -0.36
N LEU A 163 4.16 6.60 0.09
CA LEU A 163 3.56 7.94 0.16
C LEU A 163 4.28 8.84 1.17
N GLU A 164 4.65 8.30 2.35
CA GLU A 164 5.42 9.02 3.36
C GLU A 164 6.83 9.37 2.88
N HIS A 165 7.50 8.46 2.16
CA HIS A 165 8.81 8.69 1.58
C HIS A 165 8.77 9.77 0.50
N GLN A 166 7.78 9.72 -0.40
CA GLN A 166 7.55 10.77 -1.39
C GLN A 166 7.30 12.13 -0.73
N ASN A 167 6.50 12.17 0.33
CA ASN A 167 6.22 13.40 1.06
C ASN A 167 7.48 13.94 1.77
N SER A 168 8.29 13.06 2.37
CA SER A 168 9.55 13.42 3.04
C SER A 168 10.57 13.98 2.06
N ILE A 169 10.78 13.33 0.90
CA ILE A 169 11.64 13.84 -0.17
C ILE A 169 11.15 15.21 -0.66
N ARG A 170 9.83 15.36 -0.86
CA ARG A 170 9.24 16.63 -1.28
C ARG A 170 9.49 17.73 -0.24
N THR A 171 9.33 17.42 1.05
CA THR A 171 9.61 18.34 2.17
C THR A 171 11.07 18.79 2.18
N MET A 172 11.99 17.83 2.07
CA MET A 172 13.43 18.11 2.06
C MET A 172 13.80 19.01 0.88
N ARG A 173 13.31 18.71 -0.32
CA ARG A 173 13.56 19.53 -1.52
C ARG A 173 13.01 20.95 -1.40
N VAL A 174 11.83 21.12 -0.78
CA VAL A 174 11.29 22.45 -0.48
C VAL A 174 12.18 23.21 0.51
N ARG A 175 12.65 22.54 1.57
CA ARG A 175 13.55 23.15 2.55
C ARG A 175 14.89 23.55 1.92
N ASP A 176 15.48 22.69 1.09
CA ASP A 176 16.72 22.98 0.38
C ASP A 176 16.55 24.19 -0.57
N LEU A 177 15.41 24.29 -1.26
CA LEU A 177 15.09 25.44 -2.12
C LEU A 177 14.85 26.75 -1.34
N LEU A 178 14.31 26.67 -0.13
CA LEU A 178 14.09 27.82 0.74
C LEU A 178 15.34 28.22 1.55
N SER A 179 16.40 27.43 1.50
CA SER A 179 17.67 27.72 2.17
C SER A 179 18.51 28.65 1.30
N ASP A 180 19.04 29.74 1.86
CA ASP A 180 19.82 30.78 1.15
C ASP A 180 21.15 30.29 0.52
N ASP A 181 21.47 29.00 0.66
CA ASP A 181 22.79 28.42 0.33
C ASP A 181 22.89 27.83 -1.09
N THR A 182 21.77 27.70 -1.84
CA THR A 182 21.80 27.02 -3.14
C THR A 182 21.11 27.82 -4.25
N THR A 183 21.89 28.24 -5.26
CA THR A 183 21.36 28.83 -6.49
C THR A 183 20.96 27.73 -7.47
N VAL A 184 19.74 27.20 -7.33
CA VAL A 184 19.18 26.18 -8.24
C VAL A 184 18.34 26.86 -9.33
N SER A 185 18.46 26.38 -10.58
CA SER A 185 17.57 26.79 -11.67
C SER A 185 16.10 26.52 -11.32
N VAL A 186 15.20 27.45 -11.68
CA VAL A 186 13.75 27.32 -11.49
C VAL A 186 13.19 26.05 -12.13
N ASP A 187 13.75 25.61 -13.26
CA ASP A 187 13.32 24.38 -13.95
C ASP A 187 13.73 23.12 -13.17
N THR A 188 14.97 23.10 -12.67
CA THR A 188 15.49 22.00 -11.84
C THR A 188 14.73 21.91 -10.52
N ALA A 189 14.45 23.06 -9.91
CA ALA A 189 13.64 23.18 -8.71
C ALA A 189 12.20 22.69 -8.94
N SER A 190 11.56 23.13 -10.03
CA SER A 190 10.19 22.74 -10.39
C SER A 190 10.05 21.22 -10.59
N ALA A 191 11.01 20.62 -11.31
CA ALA A 191 11.07 19.17 -11.50
C ALA A 191 11.33 18.42 -10.18
N ALA A 192 12.12 18.99 -9.28
CA ALA A 192 12.43 18.38 -7.99
C ALA A 192 11.20 18.30 -7.07
N ILE A 193 10.33 19.31 -7.03
CA ILE A 193 9.15 19.30 -6.14
C ILE A 193 7.82 18.95 -6.85
N ASP A 194 7.90 18.59 -8.13
CA ASP A 194 6.77 18.35 -9.03
C ASP A 194 5.73 19.48 -8.94
N TYR A 195 6.22 20.71 -9.08
CA TYR A 195 5.41 21.92 -8.97
C TYR A 195 5.99 23.05 -9.83
N PRO A 196 5.21 23.70 -10.70
CA PRO A 196 5.72 24.70 -11.65
C PRO A 196 6.04 26.03 -10.96
N LEU A 197 7.31 26.23 -10.57
CA LEU A 197 7.78 27.45 -9.88
C LEU A 197 7.91 28.69 -10.78
N HIS A 198 7.74 28.53 -12.10
CA HIS A 198 7.81 29.63 -13.07
C HIS A 198 6.52 30.47 -13.12
N LEU A 199 5.48 30.06 -12.39
CA LEU A 199 4.21 30.77 -12.33
C LEU A 199 4.24 31.89 -11.29
N GLN A 200 3.22 32.74 -11.30
CA GLN A 200 2.99 33.68 -10.20
C GLN A 200 2.32 32.93 -9.04
N HIS A 201 2.98 32.92 -7.89
CA HIS A 201 2.50 32.22 -6.70
C HIS A 201 1.94 33.20 -5.67
N LEU A 202 0.80 32.85 -5.09
CA LEU A 202 0.22 33.54 -3.94
C LEU A 202 0.29 32.60 -2.73
N ALA A 203 0.99 33.02 -1.68
CA ALA A 203 1.03 32.29 -0.42
C ALA A 203 -0.19 32.66 0.44
N LEU A 204 -0.83 31.65 1.03
CA LEU A 204 -1.95 31.81 1.94
C LEU A 204 -1.67 31.05 3.23
N ILE A 205 -1.88 31.69 4.38
CA ILE A 205 -1.81 31.04 5.69
C ILE A 205 -3.24 30.89 6.19
N VAL A 206 -3.71 29.64 6.30
CA VAL A 206 -5.03 29.29 6.82
C VAL A 206 -4.86 28.47 8.08
N TRP A 207 -5.60 28.80 9.13
CA TRP A 207 -5.63 28.03 10.36
C TRP A 207 -7.07 27.65 10.72
N HIS A 208 -7.22 26.51 11.38
CA HIS A 208 -8.49 25.99 11.89
C HIS A 208 -8.34 25.70 13.39
N THR A 209 -9.44 25.79 14.14
CA THR A 209 -9.44 25.70 15.62
C THR A 209 -9.76 24.32 16.18
N ALA A 210 -10.19 23.34 15.36
CA ALA A 210 -10.28 21.95 15.77
C ALA A 210 -9.04 21.18 15.28
N ASP A 211 -8.57 20.22 16.07
CA ASP A 211 -7.41 19.40 15.72
C ASP A 211 -7.66 18.56 14.45
N ASP A 212 -6.62 18.46 13.63
CA ASP A 212 -6.39 17.43 12.60
C ASP A 212 -7.37 17.28 11.40
N ASP A 213 -8.19 18.28 11.05
CA ASP A 213 -8.91 18.24 9.75
C ASP A 213 -8.12 18.88 8.59
N LEU A 214 -6.94 18.30 8.30
CA LEU A 214 -6.12 18.70 7.15
C LEU A 214 -6.88 18.58 5.82
N ALA A 215 -7.82 17.62 5.73
CA ALA A 215 -8.69 17.45 4.58
C ALA A 215 -9.70 18.60 4.42
N GLN A 216 -10.21 19.19 5.51
CA GLN A 216 -11.05 20.38 5.46
C GLN A 216 -10.28 21.64 5.07
N LEU A 217 -9.06 21.82 5.58
CA LEU A 217 -8.17 22.91 5.14
C LEU A 217 -7.84 22.79 3.65
N GLN A 218 -7.54 21.57 3.18
CA GLN A 218 -7.29 21.30 1.76
C GLN A 218 -8.53 21.62 0.90
N ARG A 219 -9.72 21.17 1.29
CA ARG A 219 -10.98 21.48 0.58
C ARG A 219 -11.27 22.98 0.53
N PHE A 220 -10.98 23.71 1.61
CA PHE A 220 -11.11 25.16 1.63
C PHE A 220 -10.14 25.84 0.66
N ALA A 221 -8.86 25.41 0.66
CA ALA A 221 -7.85 25.92 -0.25
C ALA A 221 -8.21 25.67 -1.72
N ASP A 222 -8.71 24.46 -2.04
CA ASP A 222 -9.19 24.10 -3.37
C ASP A 222 -10.38 24.97 -3.81
N GLY A 223 -11.34 25.19 -2.90
CA GLY A 223 -12.49 26.06 -3.14
C GLY A 223 -12.11 27.52 -3.39
N LEU A 224 -11.13 28.04 -2.63
CA LEU A 224 -10.62 29.40 -2.81
C LEU A 224 -9.85 29.53 -4.14
N ALA A 225 -9.01 28.55 -4.48
CA ALA A 225 -8.29 28.53 -5.75
C ALA A 225 -9.24 28.51 -6.95
N ALA A 226 -10.33 27.74 -6.87
CA ALA A 226 -11.38 27.76 -7.87
C ALA A 226 -12.07 29.13 -7.97
N ALA A 227 -12.36 29.78 -6.84
CA ALA A 227 -13.01 31.09 -6.81
C ALA A 227 -12.15 32.23 -7.39
N VAL A 228 -10.82 32.15 -7.24
CA VAL A 228 -9.88 33.15 -7.80
C VAL A 228 -9.38 32.81 -9.20
N GLY A 229 -9.82 31.68 -9.78
CA GLY A 229 -9.42 31.25 -11.12
C GLY A 229 -7.95 30.83 -11.22
N ALA A 230 -7.41 30.20 -10.17
CA ALA A 230 -6.01 29.76 -10.17
C ALA A 230 -5.76 28.74 -11.29
N SER A 231 -4.65 28.91 -12.01
CA SER A 231 -4.28 28.05 -13.14
C SER A 231 -3.67 26.71 -12.73
N ALA A 232 -3.38 26.53 -11.44
CA ALA A 232 -2.80 25.31 -10.88
C ALA A 232 -3.42 25.00 -9.50
N ARG A 233 -3.37 23.72 -9.09
CA ARG A 233 -3.84 23.31 -7.76
C ARG A 233 -3.01 23.98 -6.64
N PRO A 234 -3.62 24.31 -5.50
CA PRO A 234 -2.90 24.80 -4.32
C PRO A 234 -1.78 23.85 -3.92
N PHE A 235 -0.60 24.42 -3.68
CA PHE A 235 0.50 23.69 -3.07
C PHE A 235 0.42 23.85 -1.56
N SER A 236 0.05 22.79 -0.87
CA SER A 236 0.18 22.70 0.60
C SER A 236 1.55 22.09 0.91
N PRO A 237 2.52 22.85 1.46
CA PRO A 237 3.71 22.22 2.00
C PRO A 237 3.28 21.25 3.11
N PRO A 238 3.92 20.08 3.22
CA PRO A 238 3.63 19.16 4.31
C PRO A 238 3.73 19.86 5.66
N SER A 239 2.69 19.67 6.48
CA SER A 239 2.60 20.26 7.82
C SER A 239 3.74 19.75 8.68
N THR A 240 4.63 20.64 9.10
CA THR A 240 5.40 20.43 10.32
C THR A 240 4.53 20.91 11.49
N ALA A 241 3.75 20.01 12.10
CA ALA A 241 3.09 20.30 13.38
C ALA A 241 4.15 20.41 14.51
N PRO A 242 3.87 21.14 15.60
CA PRO A 242 4.68 22.29 16.00
C PRO A 242 5.84 21.92 16.92
N ALA A 243 6.98 22.61 16.77
CA ALA A 243 7.95 22.70 17.84
C ALA A 243 7.33 23.51 19.00
N PRO A 244 7.36 23.02 20.25
CA PRO A 244 6.85 23.77 21.39
C PRO A 244 7.86 24.85 21.78
N GLY A 245 7.35 26.08 21.96
CA GLY A 245 7.88 27.06 22.90
C GLY A 245 9.08 27.88 22.46
N PHE A 246 8.83 29.15 22.10
CA PHE A 246 9.51 30.26 22.77
C PHE A 246 8.51 31.43 22.86
N GLY A 247 8.07 31.71 24.08
CA GLY A 247 7.15 32.78 24.38
C GLY A 247 7.86 34.13 24.51
N CYS A 248 7.16 35.18 24.09
CA CYS A 248 7.11 36.44 24.83
C CYS A 248 5.66 36.89 24.86
N ARG A 249 5.02 36.63 26.00
CA ARG A 249 3.69 37.07 26.40
C ARG A 249 3.71 38.61 26.49
N SER A 250 2.76 39.27 25.82
CA SER A 250 2.39 40.64 26.15
C SER A 250 0.90 40.61 26.46
N ASP A 251 0.54 40.55 27.76
CA ASP A 251 -0.86 40.67 28.17
C ASP A 251 -1.41 42.07 27.81
N PRO A 252 -2.72 42.18 27.55
CA PRO A 252 -3.34 43.43 27.16
C PRO A 252 -3.78 44.22 28.40
N HIS A 253 -3.36 45.48 28.50
CA HIS A 253 -4.06 46.45 29.35
C HIS A 253 -4.74 47.52 28.48
N PRO A 254 -6.02 47.80 28.71
CA PRO A 254 -6.71 48.92 28.07
C PRO A 254 -6.53 50.17 28.93
N VAL A 255 -5.99 51.26 28.35
CA VAL A 255 -6.16 52.59 28.94
C VAL A 255 -6.54 53.57 27.85
N ASN A 256 -7.77 54.04 28.02
CA ASN A 256 -8.45 55.12 27.33
C ASN A 256 -7.84 56.46 27.75
N SER A 257 -7.39 57.34 26.82
CA SER A 257 -7.34 58.82 26.97
C SER A 257 -6.78 59.56 25.73
N PRO A 258 -7.15 60.83 25.50
CA PRO A 258 -7.47 61.41 24.18
C PRO A 258 -6.33 62.30 23.58
N PRO A 259 -6.51 62.96 22.40
CA PRO A 259 -5.38 63.45 21.62
C PRO A 259 -4.89 64.82 22.11
N ARG A 260 -3.57 65.04 22.07
CA ARG A 260 -2.95 66.37 22.21
C ARG A 260 -2.21 66.75 20.93
N SER A 261 -2.66 67.87 20.39
CA SER A 261 -2.16 68.55 19.20
C SER A 261 -0.82 69.27 19.43
N ALA A 262 -0.09 69.42 18.31
CA ALA A 262 0.86 70.48 17.95
C ALA A 262 2.24 70.54 18.65
N ILE A 263 3.30 70.53 17.84
CA ILE A 263 4.18 71.69 17.56
C ILE A 263 5.20 71.29 16.45
N THR A 264 5.13 72.00 15.31
CA THR A 264 6.11 72.15 14.19
C THR A 264 7.34 72.99 14.66
N PRO A 265 8.35 73.44 13.86
CA PRO A 265 8.82 73.12 12.49
C PRO A 265 10.38 73.07 12.32
N THR A 266 10.88 72.82 11.11
CA THR A 266 11.95 73.55 10.34
C THR A 266 12.47 72.63 9.21
N ARG A 267 12.26 72.87 7.90
CA ARG A 267 12.67 73.93 6.96
C ARG A 267 14.15 73.89 6.54
N ASN A 268 14.45 73.33 5.36
CA ASN A 268 15.13 73.98 4.20
C ASN A 268 15.35 72.95 3.07
N ARG A 269 14.88 73.19 1.82
CA ARG A 269 15.56 73.87 0.67
C ARG A 269 16.78 73.08 0.17
N SER A 270 17.01 72.81 -1.12
CA SER A 270 16.74 73.48 -2.41
C SER A 270 16.77 72.39 -3.51
N HIS A 271 16.35 72.54 -4.77
CA HIS A 271 16.24 73.66 -5.70
C HIS A 271 15.12 73.36 -6.72
#